data_AF-A5GSU9-F1
#
_entry.id   AF-A5GSU9-F1
#
_cell.length_a   1.000
_cell.length_b   1.000
_cell.length_c   1.000
_cell.angle_alpha   90.00
_cell.angle_beta   90.00
_cell.angle_gamma   90.00
#
_symmetry.space_group_name_H-M   'P 1'
#
loop_
_entity.id
_entity.type
_entity.pdbx_description
1 polymer ?
#
loop_
_entity_poly.entity_id
_entity_poly.type
_entity_poly.pdbx_seq_one_letter_code
_entity_poly.pdbx_strand_id
1 'polypeptide(L)'
;MLHPQTNTDPIGAKAVLHFWFEDCRPWQWFRQRDAFDALIRARFGVLVASALAGQLASWEQESDQALALVLLLDQFTRQVYRGKPQAYSGDVHALALSQRALANGWIKAEPQRVRRQFWLMPMLHSENAAVVEQAIPLLERFADSGTADVARANLMELQRHGHYRRRRQR
;
A
#
# COMPACT_ATOMS: atom_id res chain seq x y z
N MET A 1 -35.57 21.00 -10.23
CA MET A 1 -34.70 20.88 -9.04
C MET A 1 -34.04 19.52 -9.07
N LEU A 2 -32.77 19.47 -9.48
CA LEU A 2 -31.95 18.26 -9.44
C LEU A 2 -31.49 18.06 -8.00
N HIS A 3 -31.99 17.02 -7.34
CA HIS A 3 -31.44 16.59 -6.06
C HIS A 3 -30.06 15.95 -6.34
N PRO A 4 -28.98 16.35 -5.65
CA PRO A 4 -27.74 15.61 -5.70
C PRO A 4 -27.97 14.29 -4.96
N GLN A 5 -28.09 13.21 -5.72
CA GLN A 5 -28.01 11.85 -5.18
C GLN A 5 -26.58 11.66 -4.69
N THR A 6 -26.33 11.83 -3.39
CA THR A 6 -25.10 11.33 -2.75
C THR A 6 -25.20 9.82 -2.72
N ASN A 7 -24.84 9.16 -3.82
CA ASN A 7 -24.73 7.71 -3.90
C ASN A 7 -23.67 7.26 -2.88
N THR A 8 -24.12 6.91 -1.68
CA THR A 8 -23.29 6.40 -0.58
C THR A 8 -23.37 4.87 -0.62
N ASP A 9 -23.03 4.29 -1.77
CA ASP A 9 -22.59 2.91 -1.78
C ASP A 9 -21.36 2.83 -0.87
N PRO A 10 -21.26 1.85 0.05
CA PRO A 10 -20.02 1.62 0.77
C PRO A 10 -18.92 1.39 -0.27
N ILE A 11 -17.92 2.27 -0.30
CA ILE A 11 -16.76 2.10 -1.17
C ILE A 11 -16.06 0.81 -0.75
N GLY A 12 -16.34 -0.27 -1.48
CA GLY A 12 -15.80 -1.60 -1.22
C GLY A 12 -14.42 -1.81 -1.83
N ALA A 13 -13.83 -2.98 -1.58
CA ALA A 13 -12.51 -3.36 -2.08
C ALA A 13 -12.35 -3.16 -3.59
N LYS A 14 -13.40 -3.52 -4.36
CA LYS A 14 -13.42 -3.35 -5.82
C LYS A 14 -13.23 -1.89 -6.24
N ALA A 15 -13.81 -0.93 -5.52
CA ALA A 15 -13.68 0.48 -5.82
C ALA A 15 -12.27 1.02 -5.51
N VAL A 16 -11.61 0.50 -4.47
CA VAL A 16 -10.19 0.80 -4.17
C VAL A 16 -9.28 0.29 -5.29
N LEU A 17 -9.45 -0.97 -5.68
CA LEU A 17 -8.64 -1.60 -6.73
C LEU A 17 -8.85 -0.90 -8.08
N HIS A 18 -10.10 -0.66 -8.47
CA HIS A 18 -10.41 0.03 -9.73
C HIS A 18 -9.80 1.43 -9.76
N PHE A 19 -9.96 2.20 -8.68
CA PHE A 19 -9.35 3.52 -8.62
C PHE A 19 -7.83 3.46 -8.76
N TRP A 20 -7.18 2.55 -8.05
CA TRP A 20 -5.73 2.51 -8.01
C TRP A 20 -5.10 1.99 -9.30
N PHE A 21 -5.69 0.96 -9.91
CA PHE A 21 -5.10 0.27 -11.07
C PHE A 21 -5.64 0.77 -12.41
N GLU A 22 -6.87 1.31 -12.47
CA GLU A 22 -7.51 1.75 -13.72
C GLU A 22 -7.60 3.28 -13.83
N ASP A 23 -8.07 3.96 -12.77
CA ASP A 23 -8.27 5.42 -12.81
C ASP A 23 -6.94 6.18 -12.70
N CYS A 24 -5.99 5.65 -11.91
CA CYS A 24 -4.70 6.29 -11.67
C CYS A 24 -3.67 5.95 -12.76
N ARG A 25 -2.81 6.92 -13.09
CA ARG A 25 -1.61 6.67 -13.89
C ARG A 25 -0.45 6.22 -12.99
N PRO A 26 0.48 5.37 -13.47
CA PRO A 26 1.59 4.88 -12.67
C PRO A 26 2.44 5.97 -11.98
N TRP A 27 2.62 7.12 -12.65
CA TRP A 27 3.36 8.24 -12.09
C TRP A 27 2.66 8.91 -10.89
N GLN A 28 1.35 8.70 -10.70
CA GLN A 28 0.59 9.25 -9.58
C GLN A 28 0.79 8.47 -8.28
N TRP A 29 1.12 7.17 -8.34
CA TRP A 29 1.22 6.32 -7.15
C TRP A 29 2.31 6.81 -6.19
N PHE A 30 3.48 7.15 -6.72
CA PHE A 30 4.67 7.46 -5.93
C PHE A 30 5.03 8.94 -5.87
N ARG A 31 4.43 9.79 -6.71
CA ARG A 31 4.72 11.23 -6.75
C ARG A 31 3.84 11.99 -5.77
N GLN A 32 4.46 12.81 -4.92
CA GLN A 32 3.73 13.77 -4.09
C GLN A 32 3.06 14.83 -4.96
N ARG A 33 1.74 14.99 -4.82
CA ARG A 33 0.95 16.08 -5.39
C ARG A 33 -0.24 16.37 -4.48
N ASP A 34 -0.31 17.58 -3.95
CA ASP A 34 -1.32 17.96 -2.96
C ASP A 34 -2.76 17.73 -3.46
N ALA A 35 -3.02 17.98 -4.75
CA ALA A 35 -4.34 17.73 -5.34
C ALA A 35 -4.71 16.23 -5.38
N PHE A 36 -3.74 15.35 -5.58
CA PHE A 36 -3.98 13.91 -5.59
C PHE A 36 -4.17 13.37 -4.17
N ASP A 37 -3.37 13.85 -3.21
CA ASP A 37 -3.55 13.51 -1.80
C ASP A 37 -4.92 14.00 -1.27
N ALA A 38 -5.36 15.19 -1.68
CA ALA A 38 -6.68 15.72 -1.36
C ALA A 38 -7.81 14.86 -1.95
N LEU A 39 -7.67 14.41 -3.20
CA LEU A 39 -8.63 13.50 -3.84
C LEU A 39 -8.74 12.18 -3.07
N ILE A 40 -7.61 11.57 -2.70
CA ILE A 40 -7.60 10.29 -1.98
C ILE A 40 -8.16 10.46 -0.57
N ARG A 41 -7.81 11.55 0.12
CA ARG A 41 -8.40 11.89 1.42
C ARG A 41 -9.92 12.04 1.33
N ALA A 42 -10.43 12.75 0.34
CA ALA A 42 -11.86 12.98 0.16
C ALA A 42 -12.61 11.68 -0.17
N ARG A 43 -12.07 10.84 -1.06
CA ARG A 43 -12.74 9.64 -1.55
C ARG A 43 -12.58 8.44 -0.61
N PHE A 44 -11.43 8.26 0.03
CA PHE A 44 -11.10 7.05 0.76
C PHE A 44 -10.70 7.28 2.21
N GLY A 45 -10.69 8.52 2.72
CA GLY A 45 -10.24 8.83 4.08
C GLY A 45 -11.00 8.07 5.18
N VAL A 46 -12.32 7.92 5.05
CA VAL A 46 -13.13 7.13 5.97
C VAL A 46 -12.72 5.65 5.94
N LEU A 47 -12.52 5.10 4.74
CA LEU A 47 -12.14 3.71 4.55
C LEU A 47 -10.72 3.41 5.06
N VAL A 48 -9.79 4.35 4.91
CA VAL A 48 -8.45 4.28 5.52
C VAL A 48 -8.56 4.27 7.05
N ALA A 49 -9.41 5.12 7.63
CA ALA A 49 -9.62 5.12 9.08
C ALA A 49 -10.22 3.79 9.57
N SER A 50 -11.19 3.22 8.85
CA SER A 50 -11.75 1.90 9.17
C SER A 50 -10.74 0.77 9.03
N ALA A 51 -9.88 0.80 8.00
CA ALA A 51 -8.79 -0.15 7.83
C ALA A 51 -7.82 -0.09 9.01
N LEU A 52 -7.38 1.11 9.40
CA LEU A 52 -6.49 1.33 10.55
C LEU A 52 -7.12 0.89 11.88
N ALA A 53 -8.45 0.99 12.01
CA ALA A 53 -9.19 0.53 13.17
C ALA A 53 -9.50 -0.99 13.16
N GLY A 54 -9.03 -1.73 12.15
CA GLY A 54 -9.27 -3.18 12.03
C GLY A 54 -10.72 -3.55 11.65
N GLN A 55 -11.54 -2.58 11.24
CA GLN A 55 -12.97 -2.78 10.95
C GLN A 55 -13.22 -3.51 9.62
N LEU A 56 -12.18 -3.72 8.81
CA LEU A 56 -12.24 -4.41 7.52
C LEU A 56 -11.65 -5.83 7.56
N ALA A 57 -11.60 -6.47 8.73
CA ALA A 57 -10.97 -7.79 8.91
C ALA A 57 -11.53 -8.89 7.99
N SER A 58 -12.80 -8.78 7.55
CA SER A 58 -13.39 -9.72 6.59
C SER A 58 -12.71 -9.69 5.21
N TRP A 59 -12.08 -8.57 4.84
CA TRP A 59 -11.38 -8.42 3.56
C TRP A 59 -10.12 -9.27 3.49
N GLU A 60 -9.57 -9.70 4.62
CA GLU A 60 -8.35 -10.49 4.64
C GLU A 60 -8.53 -11.91 4.09
N GLN A 61 -9.77 -12.37 3.92
CA GLN A 61 -10.06 -13.76 3.54
C GLN A 61 -9.94 -14.02 2.04
N GLU A 62 -10.12 -12.98 1.22
CA GLU A 62 -10.13 -13.07 -0.24
C GLU A 62 -8.99 -12.23 -0.83
N SER A 63 -8.28 -12.78 -1.82
CA SER A 63 -7.04 -12.17 -2.36
C SER A 63 -7.24 -10.73 -2.83
N ASP A 64 -8.28 -10.47 -3.62
CA ASP A 64 -8.56 -9.12 -4.13
C ASP A 64 -8.89 -8.13 -3.01
N GLN A 65 -9.68 -8.57 -2.02
CA GLN A 65 -10.07 -7.71 -0.91
C GLN A 65 -8.88 -7.42 0.02
N ALA A 66 -8.03 -8.42 0.22
CA ALA A 66 -6.81 -8.28 1.01
C ALA A 66 -5.80 -7.37 0.31
N LEU A 67 -5.68 -7.42 -1.02
CA LEU A 67 -4.85 -6.46 -1.77
C LEU A 67 -5.40 -5.03 -1.64
N ALA A 68 -6.72 -4.84 -1.70
CA ALA A 68 -7.33 -3.53 -1.45
C ALA A 68 -6.99 -3.02 -0.04
N LEU A 69 -7.01 -3.91 0.96
CA LEU A 69 -6.63 -3.58 2.32
C LEU A 69 -5.14 -3.21 2.43
N VAL A 70 -4.24 -3.90 1.72
CA VAL A 70 -2.82 -3.51 1.62
C VAL A 70 -2.67 -2.10 1.04
N LEU A 71 -3.40 -1.77 -0.03
CA LEU A 71 -3.36 -0.41 -0.60
C LEU A 71 -3.83 0.65 0.39
N LEU A 72 -4.90 0.37 1.13
CA LEU A 72 -5.42 1.30 2.15
C LEU A 72 -4.39 1.55 3.25
N LEU A 73 -3.78 0.48 3.76
CA LEU A 73 -2.87 0.51 4.91
C LEU A 73 -1.46 0.98 4.58
N ASP A 74 -0.98 0.75 3.36
CA ASP A 74 0.39 1.08 2.95
C ASP A 74 0.48 2.27 1.99
N GLN A 75 -0.40 2.41 1.00
CA GLN A 75 -0.31 3.50 0.02
C GLN A 75 -1.17 4.70 0.44
N PHE A 76 -2.43 4.47 0.75
CA PHE A 76 -3.39 5.55 0.97
C PHE A 76 -3.14 6.22 2.32
N THR A 77 -2.74 5.49 3.36
CA THR A 77 -2.26 6.06 4.63
C THR A 77 -1.18 7.13 4.39
N ARG A 78 -0.20 6.87 3.51
CA ARG A 78 0.89 7.80 3.20
C ARG A 78 0.41 9.07 2.50
N GLN A 79 -0.65 8.98 1.70
CA GLN A 79 -1.27 10.13 1.01
C GLN A 79 -2.21 10.90 1.94
N VAL A 80 -3.07 10.19 2.67
CA VAL A 80 -4.03 10.74 3.63
C VAL A 80 -3.34 11.38 4.83
N TYR A 81 -2.19 10.89 5.27
CA TYR A 81 -1.50 11.43 6.44
C TYR A 81 -0.10 11.95 6.11
N ARG A 82 0.11 12.40 4.87
CA ARG A 82 1.41 12.91 4.42
C ARG A 82 2.03 13.91 5.42
N GLY A 83 3.31 13.70 5.71
CA GLY A 83 4.07 14.53 6.65
C GLY A 83 3.71 14.29 8.12
N LYS A 84 2.87 13.30 8.43
CA LYS A 84 2.48 12.95 9.80
C LYS A 84 2.86 11.52 10.14
N PRO A 85 3.14 11.18 11.42
CA PRO A 85 3.44 9.81 11.82
C PRO A 85 2.36 8.79 11.45
N GLN A 86 1.08 9.22 11.38
CA GLN A 86 -0.02 8.35 10.97
C GLN A 86 0.14 7.77 9.56
N ALA A 87 0.97 8.38 8.70
CA ALA A 87 1.31 7.84 7.37
C ALA A 87 1.90 6.43 7.40
N TYR A 88 2.44 6.02 8.54
CA TYR A 88 3.11 4.73 8.74
C TYR A 88 2.34 3.80 9.68
N SER A 89 1.16 4.21 10.15
CA SER A 89 0.39 3.48 11.16
C SER A 89 -0.16 2.13 10.67
N GLY A 90 -0.33 1.96 9.36
CA GLY A 90 -0.79 0.71 8.76
C GLY A 90 0.32 -0.27 8.40
N ASP A 91 1.61 0.11 8.52
CA ASP A 91 2.73 -0.66 7.97
C ASP A 91 2.81 -2.09 8.53
N VAL A 92 2.62 -2.26 9.84
CA VAL A 92 2.70 -3.57 10.50
C VAL A 92 1.61 -4.51 9.98
N HIS A 93 0.38 -4.00 9.82
CA HIS A 93 -0.74 -4.80 9.32
C HIS A 93 -0.58 -5.10 7.83
N ALA A 94 -0.18 -4.12 7.03
CA ALA A 94 0.11 -4.32 5.61
C ALA A 94 1.23 -5.35 5.38
N LEU A 95 2.27 -5.33 6.23
CA LEU A 95 3.35 -6.33 6.18
C LEU A 95 2.84 -7.74 6.49
N ALA A 96 2.00 -7.89 7.52
CA ALA A 96 1.41 -9.18 7.86
C ALA A 96 0.55 -9.73 6.71
N LEU A 97 -0.23 -8.87 6.04
CA LEU A 97 -1.02 -9.26 4.87
C LEU A 97 -0.14 -9.67 3.69
N SER A 98 0.95 -8.94 3.43
CA SER A 98 1.93 -9.29 2.39
C SER A 98 2.54 -10.68 2.62
N GLN A 99 2.97 -10.97 3.86
CA GLN A 99 3.54 -12.27 4.23
C GLN A 99 2.52 -13.40 4.15
N ARG A 100 1.27 -13.16 4.56
CA ARG A 100 0.16 -14.11 4.41
C ARG A 100 -0.15 -14.39 2.93
N ALA A 101 -0.11 -13.37 2.07
CA ALA A 101 -0.32 -13.55 0.63
C ALA A 101 0.78 -14.37 -0.04
N LEU A 102 2.03 -14.27 0.43
CA LEU A 102 3.11 -15.18 0.03
C LEU A 102 2.81 -16.63 0.46
N ALA A 103 2.46 -16.83 1.73
CA ALA A 103 2.17 -18.16 2.28
C ALA A 103 0.97 -18.84 1.58
N ASN A 104 -0.07 -18.07 1.28
CA ASN A 104 -1.26 -18.54 0.57
C ASN A 104 -1.07 -18.69 -0.95
N GLY A 105 0.09 -18.33 -1.50
CA GLY A 105 0.38 -18.39 -2.93
C GLY A 105 -0.35 -17.34 -3.78
N TRP A 106 -1.02 -16.37 -3.17
CA TRP A 106 -1.79 -15.34 -3.86
C TRP A 106 -0.93 -14.46 -4.76
N ILE A 107 0.28 -14.09 -4.34
CA ILE A 107 1.20 -13.29 -5.17
C ILE A 107 1.61 -14.04 -6.43
N LYS A 108 1.82 -15.36 -6.32
CA LYS A 108 2.16 -16.20 -7.48
C LYS A 108 0.98 -16.36 -8.43
N ALA A 109 -0.24 -16.48 -7.89
CA ALA A 109 -1.48 -16.66 -8.65
C ALA A 109 -1.98 -15.37 -9.32
N GLU A 110 -1.65 -14.20 -8.78
CA GLU A 110 -2.06 -12.90 -9.32
C GLU A 110 -1.55 -12.73 -10.77
N PRO A 111 -2.42 -12.57 -11.78
CA PRO A 111 -1.98 -12.46 -13.17
C PRO A 111 -1.25 -11.14 -13.48
N GLN A 112 -1.58 -10.05 -12.78
CA GLN A 112 -1.06 -8.73 -13.09
C GLN A 112 0.22 -8.42 -12.29
N ARG A 113 1.35 -8.27 -13.00
CA ARG A 113 2.65 -7.94 -12.40
C ARG A 113 2.60 -6.69 -11.50
N VAL A 114 1.86 -5.66 -11.92
CA VAL A 114 1.70 -4.44 -11.12
C VAL A 114 1.00 -4.70 -9.79
N ARG A 115 -0.01 -5.59 -9.74
CA ARG A 115 -0.69 -5.96 -8.49
C ARG A 115 0.24 -6.75 -7.56
N ARG A 116 1.10 -7.62 -8.12
CA ARG A 116 2.16 -8.31 -7.35
C ARG A 116 3.15 -7.34 -6.72
N GLN A 117 3.50 -6.26 -7.42
CA GLN A 117 4.35 -5.19 -6.88
C GLN A 117 3.74 -4.60 -5.60
N PHE A 118 2.45 -4.24 -5.63
CA PHE A 118 1.77 -3.67 -4.46
C PHE A 118 1.57 -4.68 -3.33
N TRP A 119 1.46 -5.97 -3.63
CA TRP A 119 1.54 -7.00 -2.60
C TRP A 119 2.87 -7.01 -1.85
N LEU A 120 3.99 -6.72 -2.53
CA LEU A 120 5.34 -6.77 -1.97
C LEU A 120 5.83 -5.41 -1.40
N MET A 121 5.15 -4.31 -1.73
CA MET A 121 5.48 -2.97 -1.22
C MET A 121 5.61 -2.88 0.30
N PRO A 122 4.75 -3.52 1.12
CA PRO A 122 4.91 -3.49 2.58
C PRO A 122 6.25 -4.06 3.05
N MET A 123 6.79 -5.07 2.38
CA MET A 123 8.12 -5.61 2.70
C MET A 123 9.23 -4.61 2.34
N LEU A 124 9.11 -3.95 1.19
CA LEU A 124 10.03 -2.89 0.75
C LEU A 124 10.05 -1.69 1.70
N HIS A 125 8.91 -1.38 2.34
CA HIS A 125 8.75 -0.25 3.27
C HIS A 125 9.11 -0.56 4.72
N SER A 126 9.42 -1.82 5.05
CA SER A 126 9.71 -2.27 6.41
C SER A 126 10.97 -1.60 6.96
N GLU A 127 10.94 -1.18 8.23
CA GLU A 127 12.15 -0.71 8.93
C GLU A 127 13.03 -1.88 9.44
N ASN A 128 12.65 -3.12 9.17
CA ASN A 128 13.47 -4.30 9.45
C ASN A 128 14.29 -4.66 8.20
N ALA A 129 15.62 -4.50 8.29
CA ALA A 129 16.54 -4.81 7.20
C ALA A 129 16.41 -6.25 6.67
N ALA A 130 16.19 -7.23 7.55
CA ALA A 130 16.02 -8.63 7.14
C ALA A 130 14.74 -8.84 6.31
N VAL A 131 13.68 -8.07 6.57
CA VAL A 131 12.45 -8.10 5.76
C VAL A 131 12.70 -7.51 4.38
N VAL A 132 13.44 -6.41 4.30
CA VAL A 132 13.79 -5.79 3.01
C VAL A 132 14.71 -6.70 2.19
N GLU A 133 15.68 -7.35 2.83
CA GLU A 133 16.56 -8.33 2.19
C GLU A 133 15.79 -9.50 1.58
N GLN A 134 14.82 -10.05 2.32
CA GLN A 134 13.92 -11.10 1.79
C GLN A 134 13.02 -10.60 0.65
N ALA A 135 12.66 -9.32 0.64
CA ALA A 135 11.82 -8.73 -0.41
C ALA A 135 12.52 -8.67 -1.76
N ILE A 136 13.84 -8.46 -1.81
CA ILE A 136 14.60 -8.24 -3.06
C ILE A 136 14.38 -9.37 -4.08
N PRO A 137 14.67 -10.66 -3.79
CA PRO A 137 14.49 -11.73 -4.78
C PRO A 137 13.01 -11.94 -5.15
N LEU A 138 12.08 -11.62 -4.24
CA LEU A 138 10.63 -11.68 -4.52
C LEU A 138 10.21 -10.58 -5.49
N LEU A 139 10.71 -9.37 -5.30
CA LEU A 139 10.47 -8.23 -6.18
C LEU A 139 11.02 -8.49 -7.57
N GLU A 140 12.25 -9.00 -7.71
CA GLU A 140 12.81 -9.38 -9.01
C GLU A 140 11.96 -10.41 -9.75
N ARG A 141 11.46 -11.42 -9.01
CA ARG A 141 10.66 -12.51 -9.56
C ARG A 141 9.25 -12.07 -9.94
N PHE A 142 8.58 -11.34 -9.06
CA PHE A 142 7.13 -11.11 -9.13
C PHE A 142 6.75 -9.69 -9.57
N ALA A 143 7.57 -8.69 -9.24
CA ALA A 143 7.52 -7.33 -9.75
C ALA A 143 8.70 -7.14 -10.72
N ASP A 144 9.32 -5.96 -10.81
CA ASP A 144 10.42 -5.65 -11.73
C ASP A 144 11.76 -5.31 -11.03
N SER A 145 12.83 -5.26 -11.83
CA SER A 145 14.17 -4.93 -11.35
C SER A 145 14.28 -3.53 -10.76
N GLY A 146 13.57 -2.53 -11.32
CA GLY A 146 13.57 -1.17 -10.82
C GLY A 146 13.01 -1.08 -9.39
N THR A 147 11.94 -1.84 -9.11
CA THR A 147 11.40 -1.94 -7.76
C THR A 147 12.36 -2.68 -6.82
N ALA A 148 13.03 -3.73 -7.29
CA ALA A 148 14.06 -4.41 -6.51
C ALA A 148 15.26 -3.49 -6.19
N ASP A 149 15.66 -2.60 -7.10
CA ASP A 149 16.72 -1.61 -6.87
C ASP A 149 16.33 -0.59 -5.80
N VAL A 150 15.05 -0.19 -5.74
CA VAL A 150 14.55 0.63 -4.63
C VAL A 150 14.68 -0.11 -3.29
N ALA A 151 14.36 -1.41 -3.24
CA ALA A 151 14.55 -2.21 -2.03
C ALA A 151 16.03 -2.32 -1.63
N ARG A 152 16.96 -2.47 -2.58
CA ARG A 152 18.41 -2.45 -2.31
C ARG A 152 18.85 -1.11 -1.73
N ALA A 153 18.40 0.01 -2.30
CA ALA A 153 18.72 1.34 -1.79
C ALA A 153 18.18 1.54 -0.35
N ASN A 154 16.94 1.09 -0.10
CA ASN A 154 16.34 1.10 1.22
C ASN A 154 17.15 0.25 2.22
N LEU A 155 17.61 -0.95 1.82
CA LEU A 155 18.43 -1.81 2.66
C LEU A 155 19.76 -1.14 3.04
N MET A 156 20.42 -0.49 2.08
CA MET A 156 21.64 0.28 2.35
C MET A 156 21.41 1.43 3.34
N GLU A 157 20.27 2.13 3.24
CA GLU A 157 19.91 3.18 4.20
C GLU A 157 19.72 2.61 5.61
N LEU A 158 18.97 1.51 5.74
CA LEU A 158 18.72 0.84 7.01
C LEU A 158 20.02 0.28 7.63
N GLN A 159 20.90 -0.33 6.84
CA GLN A 159 22.18 -0.83 7.33
C GLN A 159 23.09 0.30 7.83
N ARG A 160 23.01 1.48 7.20
CA ARG A 160 23.83 2.65 7.59
C ARG A 160 23.28 3.39 8.81
N HIS A 161 21.96 3.49 8.96
CA HIS A 161 21.33 4.39 9.92
C HIS A 161 20.40 3.71 10.93
N GLY A 162 20.00 2.47 10.70
CA GLY A 162 19.02 1.73 11.51
C GLY A 162 17.57 2.18 11.36
N HIS A 163 17.29 3.19 10.53
CA HIS A 163 15.96 3.76 10.30
C HIS A 163 15.90 4.52 8.99
N TYR A 164 14.69 4.79 8.49
CA TYR A 164 14.50 5.70 7.36
C TYR A 164 14.45 7.15 7.85
N ARG A 165 15.27 8.04 7.26
CA ARG A 165 15.31 9.46 7.68
C ARG A 165 13.95 10.15 7.53
N ARG A 166 13.22 9.81 6.47
CA ARG A 166 11.87 10.35 6.16
C ARG A 166 10.83 10.08 7.25
N ARG A 167 11.02 9.07 8.11
CA ARG A 167 10.11 8.74 9.22
C ARG A 167 10.46 9.48 10.52
N ARG A 168 11.62 10.12 10.58
CA ARG A 168 12.15 10.81 11.77
C ARG A 168 12.14 12.33 11.64
N GLN A 169 11.82 12.88 10.47
CA GLN A 169 11.63 14.32 10.30
C GLN A 169 10.34 14.73 11.01
N ARG A 170 10.51 15.50 12.09
CA ARG A 170 9.45 16.18 12.86
C ARG A 170 9.22 17.56 12.30
#